data_AF-A0A0Q9HIF0-F1
#
_entry.id   AF-A0A0Q9HIF0-F1
#
_cell.length_a   1.000
_cell.length_b   1.000
_cell.length_c   1.000
_cell.angle_alpha   90.00
_cell.angle_beta   90.00
_cell.angle_gamma   90.00
#
_symmetry.space_group_name_H-M   'P 1'
#
loop_
_entity.id
_entity.type
_entity.pdbx_description
1 polymer ?
#
loop_
_entity_poly.entity_id
_entity_poly.type
_entity_poly.pdbx_seq_one_letter_code
_entity_poly.pdbx_strand_id
1 'polypeptide(L)'
;MTITWNSALRARAGEPVLRNLAATGGRSPTGREQRVIGDAGFWHVPLTGLVVNTREKAAAYRAMLARLRQGEEMIFALCDMYRAPGALAVGSSVTIADATAPRATTINLFAGGVTIAPGYHFSLGGDRLHLITEVREGARRPAVSSVSSVMPGSGMFR
;
A
#
# COMPACT_ATOMS: atom_id res chain seq x y z
N MET A 1 -4.35 13.24 13.45
CA MET A 1 -4.24 14.10 12.24
C MET A 1 -3.15 13.51 11.36
N THR A 2 -3.34 13.57 10.05
CA THR A 2 -2.41 12.98 9.07
C THR A 2 -1.67 14.09 8.34
N ILE A 3 -0.35 14.03 8.32
CA ILE A 3 0.50 14.99 7.62
C ILE A 3 0.85 14.47 6.22
N THR A 4 0.85 15.37 5.25
CA THR A 4 1.34 15.06 3.91
C THR A 4 2.86 15.22 3.86
N TRP A 5 3.54 14.29 3.20
CA TRP A 5 4.97 14.40 2.95
C TRP A 5 5.31 15.69 2.20
N ASN A 6 6.29 16.45 2.69
CA ASN A 6 6.69 17.71 2.04
C ASN A 6 7.49 17.42 0.76
N SER A 7 7.08 18.01 -0.37
CA SER A 7 7.70 17.81 -1.69
C SER A 7 9.17 18.29 -1.79
N ALA A 8 9.60 19.18 -0.89
CA ALA A 8 11.00 19.61 -0.78
C ALA A 8 11.92 18.49 -0.24
N LEU A 9 11.34 17.51 0.48
CA LEU A 9 12.04 16.35 1.01
C LEU A 9 11.92 15.20 0.03
N ARG A 10 13.05 14.57 -0.31
CA ARG A 10 13.08 13.36 -1.14
C ARG A 10 13.99 12.34 -0.49
N ALA A 11 13.43 11.20 -0.10
CA ALA A 11 14.21 10.05 0.30
C ALA A 11 14.85 9.42 -0.95
N ARG A 12 16.07 8.91 -0.80
CA ARG A 12 16.77 8.22 -1.90
C ARG A 12 16.38 6.76 -1.97
N ALA A 13 16.16 6.15 -0.82
CA ALA A 13 15.64 4.79 -0.71
C ALA A 13 14.73 4.67 0.52
N GLY A 14 13.77 3.75 0.43
CA GLY A 14 12.78 3.47 1.46
C GLY A 14 12.24 2.06 1.28
N GLU A 15 13.11 1.06 1.42
CA GLU A 15 12.73 -0.34 1.25
C GLU A 15 11.89 -0.80 2.44
N PRO A 16 10.63 -1.23 2.23
CA PRO A 16 9.76 -1.64 3.32
C PRO A 16 10.17 -3.02 3.84
N VAL A 17 10.44 -3.11 5.14
CA VAL A 17 10.78 -4.38 5.80
C VAL A 17 9.61 -4.79 6.68
N LEU A 18 9.03 -5.96 6.39
CA LEU A 18 7.98 -6.52 7.23
C LEU A 18 8.60 -7.00 8.55
N ARG A 19 8.14 -6.44 9.67
CA ARG A 19 8.54 -6.88 11.01
C ARG A 19 7.39 -7.59 11.68
N ASN A 20 7.71 -8.68 12.34
CA ASN A 20 6.75 -9.37 13.21
C ASN A 20 6.46 -8.49 14.43
N LEU A 21 5.19 -8.43 14.82
CA LEU A 21 4.82 -7.90 16.11
C LEU A 21 5.05 -9.01 17.14
N ALA A 22 6.24 -9.06 17.72
CA ALA A 22 6.55 -9.98 18.81
C ALA A 22 6.66 -9.19 20.11
N ALA A 23 5.69 -9.37 21.02
CA ALA A 23 5.80 -8.85 22.37
C ALA A 23 6.56 -9.87 23.22
N THR A 24 7.67 -9.45 23.82
CA THR A 24 8.40 -10.25 24.79
C THR A 24 7.80 -10.03 26.18
N GLY A 25 7.51 -11.12 26.90
CA GLY A 25 7.15 -11.09 28.32
C GLY A 25 8.37 -10.94 29.25
N GLY A 26 9.58 -10.76 28.70
CA GLY A 26 10.82 -10.81 29.46
C GLY A 26 11.32 -12.24 29.69
N ARG A 27 12.59 -12.36 30.11
CA ARG A 27 13.20 -13.65 30.44
C ARG A 27 12.81 -14.05 31.87
N SER A 28 12.38 -15.29 32.03
CA SER A 28 12.23 -15.92 33.33
C SER A 28 13.60 -16.11 34.01
N PRO A 29 13.63 -16.36 35.32
CA PRO A 29 14.86 -16.73 36.04
C PRO A 29 15.54 -18.00 35.50
N THR A 30 14.79 -18.86 34.81
CA THR A 30 15.31 -20.08 34.14
C THR A 30 15.78 -19.83 32.71
N GLY A 31 15.82 -18.58 32.25
CA GLY A 31 16.26 -18.18 30.92
C GLY A 31 15.24 -18.41 29.82
N ARG A 32 14.02 -18.85 30.15
CA ARG A 32 12.93 -19.05 29.18
C ARG A 32 12.20 -17.73 28.95
N GLU A 33 11.89 -17.42 27.71
CA GLU A 33 11.21 -16.18 27.33
C GLU A 33 9.87 -16.54 26.68
N GLN A 34 8.78 -15.96 27.18
CA GLN A 34 7.50 -16.04 26.47
C GLN A 34 7.45 -14.93 25.44
N ARG A 35 7.28 -15.30 24.17
CA ARG A 35 7.01 -14.36 23.08
C ARG A 35 5.59 -14.55 22.59
N VAL A 36 4.80 -13.49 22.66
CA VAL A 36 3.49 -13.44 22.02
C VAL A 36 3.69 -12.89 20.62
N ILE A 37 3.48 -13.73 19.62
CA ILE A 37 3.58 -13.35 18.22
C ILE A 37 2.17 -12.93 17.76
N GLY A 38 2.01 -11.66 17.42
CA GLY A 38 0.82 -11.15 16.77
C GLY A 38 0.74 -11.59 15.31
N ASP A 39 -0.48 -11.74 14.82
CA ASP A 39 -0.81 -12.15 13.44
C ASP A 39 -0.58 -11.03 12.41
N ALA A 40 -0.66 -9.77 12.84
CA ALA A 40 -0.37 -8.60 12.01
C ALA A 40 1.05 -8.08 12.29
N GLY A 41 1.98 -8.38 11.38
CA GLY A 41 3.25 -7.65 11.32
C GLY A 41 3.03 -6.18 10.96
N PHE A 42 4.03 -5.34 11.21
CA PHE A 42 4.02 -3.94 10.78
C PHE A 42 5.13 -3.71 9.76
N TRP A 43 4.86 -2.85 8.79
CA TRP A 43 5.87 -2.39 7.84
C TRP A 43 6.78 -1.38 8.53
N HIS A 44 8.07 -1.67 8.56
CA HIS A 44 9.10 -0.73 8.96
C HIS A 44 9.81 -0.23 7.71
N VAL A 45 9.68 1.06 7.40
CA VAL A 45 10.29 1.67 6.21
C VAL A 45 11.46 2.56 6.62
N PRO A 46 12.71 2.05 6.64
CA PRO A 46 13.89 2.88 6.86
C PRO A 46 14.07 3.86 5.69
N LEU A 47 13.88 5.15 5.96
CA LEU A 47 14.15 6.19 4.97
C LEU A 47 15.63 6.55 5.01
N THR A 48 16.33 6.32 3.90
CA THR A 48 17.77 6.63 3.80
C THR A 48 18.04 7.67 2.72
N GLY A 49 19.16 8.39 2.88
CA GLY A 49 19.62 9.38 1.90
C GLY A 49 18.74 10.63 1.80
N LEU A 50 18.08 11.04 2.89
CA LEU A 50 17.38 12.32 2.93
C LEU A 50 18.38 13.47 2.91
N VAL A 51 18.56 14.11 1.76
CA VAL A 51 19.52 15.21 1.59
C VAL A 51 18.92 16.52 2.06
N VAL A 52 19.34 17.00 3.23
CA VAL A 52 18.92 18.27 3.83
C VAL A 52 20.07 19.29 3.73
N ASN A 53 20.20 19.91 2.55
CA ASN A 53 21.32 20.81 2.23
C ASN A 53 20.93 22.27 2.03
N THR A 54 19.63 22.60 2.07
CA THR A 54 19.14 23.99 1.98
C THR A 54 18.37 24.36 3.24
N ARG A 55 18.26 25.67 3.50
CA ARG A 55 17.51 26.21 4.64
C ARG A 55 16.04 25.80 4.60
N GLU A 56 15.44 25.83 3.42
CA GLU A 56 14.05 25.40 3.18
C GLU A 56 13.84 23.94 3.55
N LYS A 57 14.71 23.04 3.07
CA LYS A 57 14.65 21.61 3.42
C LYS A 57 14.86 21.37 4.90
N ALA A 58 15.76 22.13 5.54
CA ALA A 58 16.00 22.02 6.97
C ALA A 58 14.78 22.44 7.79
N ALA A 59 14.09 23.52 7.40
CA ALA A 59 12.84 23.94 8.02
C ALA A 59 11.73 22.89 7.84
N ALA A 60 11.56 22.39 6.61
CA ALA A 60 10.58 21.34 6.29
C ALA A 60 10.83 20.06 7.09
N TYR A 61 12.09 19.62 7.18
CA TYR A 61 12.48 18.43 7.93
C TYR A 61 12.21 18.57 9.42
N ARG A 62 12.55 19.72 10.03
CA ARG A 62 12.29 19.98 11.44
C ARG A 62 10.80 20.04 11.75
N ALA A 63 10.02 20.70 10.89
CA ALA A 63 8.56 20.75 11.02
C ALA A 63 7.94 19.34 10.95
N MET A 64 8.38 18.53 9.98
CA MET A 64 7.94 17.13 9.86
C MET A 64 8.27 16.32 11.12
N LEU A 65 9.52 16.38 11.59
CA LEU A 65 9.94 15.66 12.81
C LEU A 65 9.16 16.10 14.06
N ALA A 66 8.87 17.40 14.19
CA ALA A 66 8.10 17.91 15.33
C ALA A 66 6.70 17.29 15.38
N ARG A 67 6.02 17.22 14.23
CA ARG A 67 4.67 16.64 14.12
C ARG A 67 4.68 15.13 14.33
N LEU A 68 5.67 14.42 13.76
CA LEU A 68 5.84 12.98 14.01
C LEU A 68 6.06 12.68 15.50
N ARG A 69 6.83 13.53 16.22
CA ARG A 69 7.04 13.39 17.67
C ARG A 69 5.79 13.68 18.51
N GLN A 70 4.84 14.43 17.98
CA GLN A 70 3.53 14.64 18.59
C GLN A 70 2.57 13.46 18.36
N GLY A 71 3.01 12.42 17.65
CA GLY A 71 2.21 11.24 17.36
C GLY A 71 1.30 11.39 16.14
N GLU A 72 1.55 12.39 15.28
CA GLU A 72 0.83 12.50 14.01
C GLU A 72 1.26 11.42 13.01
N GLU A 73 0.29 10.91 12.26
CA GLU A 73 0.54 9.94 11.18
C GLU A 73 0.96 10.65 9.90
N MET A 74 1.67 9.97 9.02
CA MET A 74 2.15 10.55 7.77
C MET A 74 1.86 9.65 6.59
N ILE A 75 1.26 10.21 5.55
CA ILE A 75 1.15 9.53 4.26
C ILE A 75 2.47 9.71 3.52
N PHE A 76 3.10 8.59 3.20
CA PHE A 76 4.38 8.54 2.50
C PHE A 76 4.23 7.77 1.19
N ALA A 77 4.68 8.38 0.09
CA ALA A 77 4.78 7.71 -1.20
C ALA A 77 5.99 6.77 -1.18
N LEU A 78 5.73 5.46 -1.14
CA LEU A 78 6.78 4.45 -1.08
C LEU A 78 7.74 4.57 -2.27
N CYS A 79 9.03 4.70 -1.98
CA CYS A 79 10.10 4.66 -2.97
C CYS A 79 10.44 3.20 -3.31
N ASP A 80 9.58 2.57 -4.10
CA ASP A 80 9.80 1.19 -4.57
C ASP A 80 10.79 1.14 -5.73
N MET A 81 11.87 0.36 -5.59
CA MET A 81 12.88 0.16 -6.64
C MET A 81 12.35 -0.69 -7.80
N TYR A 82 11.47 -1.65 -7.52
CA TYR A 82 10.99 -2.63 -8.49
C TYR A 82 9.48 -2.55 -8.62
N ARG A 83 9.02 -1.41 -9.13
CA ARG A 83 7.59 -1.18 -9.36
C ARG A 83 7.04 -2.11 -10.46
N ALA A 84 5.81 -2.57 -10.25
CA ALA A 84 5.07 -3.33 -11.25
C ALA A 84 4.97 -2.60 -12.60
N PRO A 85 5.29 -3.27 -13.72
CA PRO A 85 5.13 -2.71 -15.06
C PRO A 85 3.68 -2.27 -15.29
N GLY A 86 3.52 -1.04 -15.79
CA GLY A 86 2.21 -0.44 -16.02
C GLY A 86 1.61 0.26 -14.82
N ALA A 87 2.15 0.15 -13.59
CA ALA A 87 1.51 0.72 -12.40
C ALA A 87 1.31 2.26 -12.40
N LEU A 88 1.99 2.99 -13.30
CA LEU A 88 1.80 4.43 -13.52
C LEU A 88 0.97 4.78 -14.77
N ALA A 89 0.62 3.79 -15.59
CA ALA A 89 -0.12 4.03 -16.81
C ALA A 89 -1.56 4.46 -16.47
N VAL A 90 -2.04 5.47 -17.20
CA VAL A 90 -3.42 5.95 -17.08
C VAL A 90 -4.38 4.80 -17.41
N GLY A 91 -5.31 4.51 -16.50
CA GLY A 91 -6.25 3.38 -16.63
C GLY A 91 -5.80 2.09 -15.93
N SER A 92 -4.61 2.07 -15.33
CA SER A 92 -4.19 0.95 -14.48
C SER A 92 -5.03 0.90 -13.22
N SER A 93 -5.64 -0.25 -12.98
CA SER A 93 -6.53 -0.43 -11.83
C SER A 93 -6.35 -1.82 -11.24
N VAL A 94 -6.45 -1.87 -9.92
CA VAL A 94 -6.55 -3.11 -9.16
C VAL A 94 -7.81 -3.00 -8.33
N THR A 95 -8.75 -3.91 -8.55
CA THR A 95 -10.00 -3.99 -7.78
C THR A 95 -10.10 -5.34 -7.10
N ILE A 96 -10.58 -5.33 -5.86
CA ILE A 96 -10.87 -6.56 -5.12
C ILE A 96 -12.09 -7.23 -5.78
N ALA A 97 -11.99 -8.53 -6.08
CA ALA A 97 -13.05 -9.27 -6.75
C ALA A 97 -14.27 -9.50 -5.82
N ASP A 98 -14.01 -9.81 -4.54
CA ASP A 98 -15.03 -10.15 -3.55
C ASP A 98 -14.73 -9.54 -2.18
N ALA A 99 -15.76 -9.40 -1.33
CA ALA A 99 -15.60 -8.98 0.06
C ALA A 99 -14.62 -9.94 0.77
N THR A 100 -13.40 -9.46 0.98
CA THR A 100 -12.34 -10.25 1.59
C THR A 100 -12.49 -10.21 3.09
N ALA A 101 -12.48 -11.38 3.74
CA ALA A 101 -12.57 -11.45 5.20
C ALA A 101 -11.42 -10.63 5.83
N PRO A 102 -11.66 -9.92 6.94
CA PRO A 102 -10.60 -9.26 7.68
C PRO A 102 -9.50 -10.29 8.00
N ARG A 103 -8.24 -9.95 7.69
CA ARG A 103 -7.04 -10.81 7.91
C ARG A 103 -6.90 -12.01 6.97
N ALA A 104 -7.64 -12.06 5.86
CA ALA A 104 -7.36 -13.05 4.83
C ALA A 104 -5.95 -12.85 4.25
N THR A 105 -5.18 -13.93 4.15
CA THR A 105 -3.85 -13.96 3.51
C THR A 105 -3.94 -14.15 2.00
N THR A 106 -5.13 -14.47 1.48
CA THR A 106 -5.42 -14.62 0.05
C THR A 106 -6.47 -13.59 -0.35
N ILE A 107 -6.20 -12.84 -1.41
CA ILE A 107 -7.09 -11.80 -1.93
C ILE A 107 -7.30 -12.06 -3.41
N ASN A 108 -8.56 -12.16 -3.84
CA ASN A 108 -8.90 -12.23 -5.25
C ASN A 108 -8.88 -10.81 -5.84
N LEU A 109 -8.05 -10.60 -6.85
CA LEU A 109 -7.82 -9.29 -7.47
C LEU A 109 -8.11 -9.35 -8.97
N PHE A 110 -8.72 -8.29 -9.48
CA PHE A 110 -8.75 -8.00 -10.91
C PHE A 110 -7.76 -6.88 -11.21
N ALA A 111 -6.76 -7.17 -12.02
CA ALA A 111 -5.75 -6.22 -12.48
C ALA A 111 -6.00 -5.86 -13.95
N GLY A 112 -6.20 -4.58 -14.23
CA GLY A 112 -6.28 -4.04 -15.58
C GLY A 112 -5.08 -3.14 -15.86
N GLY A 113 -4.36 -3.38 -16.96
CA GLY A 113 -3.24 -2.52 -17.39
C GLY A 113 -1.97 -2.60 -16.53
N VAL A 114 -1.92 -3.47 -15.51
CA VAL A 114 -0.76 -3.68 -14.65
C VAL A 114 -0.40 -5.16 -14.58
N THR A 115 0.90 -5.46 -14.67
CA THR A 115 1.39 -6.83 -14.51
C THR A 115 1.74 -7.07 -13.04
N ILE A 116 1.08 -8.05 -12.42
CA ILE A 116 1.29 -8.41 -11.03
C ILE A 116 2.23 -9.62 -10.94
N ALA A 117 3.21 -9.55 -10.05
CA ALA A 117 4.14 -10.63 -9.76
C ALA A 117 4.47 -10.66 -8.24
N PRO A 118 4.96 -11.80 -7.72
CA PRO A 118 5.54 -11.85 -6.39
C PRO A 118 6.65 -10.82 -6.20
N GLY A 119 6.74 -10.25 -4.99
CA GLY A 119 7.68 -9.18 -4.65
C GLY A 119 7.14 -7.77 -4.83
N TYR A 120 6.02 -7.58 -5.53
CA TYR A 120 5.42 -6.25 -5.70
C TYR A 120 4.56 -5.83 -4.52
N HIS A 121 4.61 -4.52 -4.23
CA HIS A 121 3.76 -3.89 -3.24
C HIS A 121 2.50 -3.30 -3.87
N PHE A 122 1.39 -3.37 -3.15
CA PHE A 122 0.17 -2.64 -3.50
C PHE A 122 -0.54 -2.14 -2.25
N SER A 123 -1.37 -1.11 -2.40
CA SER A 123 -2.20 -0.58 -1.32
C SER A 123 -3.68 -0.74 -1.67
N LEU A 124 -4.48 -1.13 -0.68
CA LEU A 124 -5.92 -1.21 -0.78
C LEU A 124 -6.53 -0.06 0.03
N GLY A 125 -7.28 0.83 -0.62
CA GLY A 125 -7.96 1.94 0.04
C GLY A 125 -7.04 3.03 0.61
N GLY A 126 -5.72 2.97 0.40
CA GLY A 126 -4.76 3.97 0.84
C GLY A 126 -4.15 3.71 2.23
N ASP A 127 -4.76 2.84 3.03
CA ASP A 127 -4.44 2.73 4.47
C ASP A 127 -3.53 1.54 4.81
N ARG A 128 -3.45 0.53 3.94
CA ARG A 128 -2.68 -0.68 4.19
C ARG A 128 -1.79 -1.05 3.01
N LEU A 129 -0.52 -1.29 3.31
CA LEU A 129 0.45 -1.81 2.37
C LEU A 129 0.46 -3.34 2.40
N HIS A 130 0.40 -3.96 1.24
CA HIS A 130 0.44 -5.40 1.04
C HIS A 130 1.64 -5.77 0.17
N LEU A 131 2.28 -6.89 0.48
CA LEU A 131 3.30 -7.52 -0.35
C LEU A 131 2.72 -8.77 -0.98
N ILE A 132 2.93 -8.93 -2.28
CA ILE A 132 2.50 -10.10 -3.02
C ILE A 132 3.55 -11.19 -2.83
N THR A 133 3.21 -12.25 -2.13
CA THR A 133 4.11 -13.39 -1.88
C THR A 133 3.93 -14.49 -2.92
N GLU A 134 2.72 -14.65 -3.43
CA GLU A 134 2.35 -15.67 -4.39
C GLU A 134 1.24 -15.11 -5.29
N VAL A 135 1.26 -15.47 -6.58
CA VAL A 135 0.19 -15.18 -7.53
C VAL A 135 -0.30 -16.51 -8.06
N ARG A 136 -1.62 -16.74 -7.94
CA ARG A 136 -2.29 -17.88 -8.56
C ARG A 136 -3.18 -17.38 -9.68
N GLU A 137 -3.14 -18.05 -10.82
CA GLU A 137 -4.07 -17.75 -11.89
C GLU A 137 -5.50 -18.10 -11.44
N GLY A 138 -6.36 -17.07 -11.41
CA GLY A 138 -7.79 -17.20 -11.15
C GLY A 138 -8.59 -17.15 -12.44
N ALA A 139 -9.89 -17.45 -12.35
CA ALA A 139 -10.80 -17.30 -13.47
C ALA A 139 -10.77 -15.85 -14.00
N ARG A 140 -10.68 -15.70 -15.33
CA ARG A 140 -10.71 -14.39 -15.98
C ARG A 140 -12.05 -13.70 -15.70
N ARG A 141 -12.03 -12.41 -15.36
CA ARG A 141 -13.25 -11.62 -15.21
C ARG A 141 -14.12 -11.79 -16.47
N PRO A 142 -15.40 -12.20 -16.35
CA PRO A 142 -16.28 -12.20 -17.52
C PRO A 142 -16.38 -10.77 -18.04
N ALA A 143 -16.25 -10.61 -19.35
CA ALA A 143 -16.41 -9.30 -19.98
C ALA A 143 -17.81 -8.79 -19.66
N VAL A 144 -17.90 -7.64 -18.99
CA VAL A 144 -19.18 -6.95 -18.81
C VAL A 144 -19.57 -6.46 -20.20
N SER A 145 -20.47 -7.20 -20.87
CA SER A 145 -21.14 -6.72 -22.06
C SER A 145 -21.93 -5.49 -21.66
N SER A 146 -21.45 -4.30 -22.03
CA SER A 146 -22.23 -3.08 -21.91
C SER A 146 -23.49 -3.27 -22.75
N VAL A 147 -24.62 -3.53 -22.11
CA VAL A 147 -25.93 -3.46 -22.75
C VAL A 147 -26.15 -1.99 -23.06
N SER A 148 -25.80 -1.58 -24.28
CA SER A 148 -26.26 -0.32 -24.84
C SER A 148 -27.77 -0.48 -25.05
N SER A 149 -28.55 -0.03 -24.07
CA SER A 149 -29.99 0.14 -24.24
C SER A 149 -30.19 1.24 -25.27
N VAL A 150 -30.30 0.85 -26.53
CA VAL A 150 -30.81 1.70 -27.59
C VAL A 150 -32.31 1.82 -27.34
N MET A 151 -32.72 2.95 -26.76
CA MET A 151 -34.13 3.33 -26.68
C MET A 151 -34.71 3.34 -28.11
N PRO A 152 -35.81 2.61 -28.40
CA PRO A 152 -36.46 2.70 -29.70
C PRO A 152 -37.11 4.08 -29.83
N GLY A 153 -36.75 4.78 -30.90
CA GLY A 153 -37.23 6.11 -31.23
C GLY A 153 -38.75 6.19 -31.30
N SER A 154 -39.26 7.31 -30.81
CA SER A 154 -40.64 7.78 -30.83
C SER A 154 -41.21 7.71 -32.25
N GLY A 155 -42.10 6.75 -32.48
CA GLY A 155 -42.95 6.67 -33.66
C GLY A 155 -44.08 7.68 -33.57
N MET A 156 -43.94 8.75 -34.33
CA MET A 156 -44.97 9.72 -34.69
C MET A 156 -46.17 8.98 -35.33
N PHE A 157 -47.34 9.01 -34.70
CA PHE A 157 -48.61 8.71 -35.36
C PHE A 157 -49.41 10.01 -35.49
N ARG A 158 -50.00 10.12 -36.69
CA ARG A 158 -50.74 11.26 -37.26
C ARG A 158 -51.96 11.65 -36.45
#